data_AF-A0A2M4C4G5-F1
#
_entry.id   AF-A0A2M4C4G5-F1
#
_cell.length_a   1.000
_cell.length_b   1.000
_cell.length_c   1.000
_cell.angle_alpha   90.00
_cell.angle_beta   90.00
_cell.angle_gamma   90.00
#
_symmetry.space_group_name_H-M   'P 1'
#
loop_
_entity.id
_entity.type
_entity.pdbx_description
1 polymer ?
#
loop_
_entity_poly.entity_id
_entity_poly.type
_entity_poly.pdbx_seq_one_letter_code
_entity_poly.pdbx_strand_id
1 'polypeptide(L)'
;MRLSRALHEKRPQYADRHDKVELLHDNARPHVAKVVKTYLETLKWDILPHPPYSSDIAPSDYYLFRSMSNDLAEQRFHSYEDIKKWIDGWIAAKDEQFYSKGIHKLPKLWEKVVANNGTYFEE
;
A
#
# COMPACT_ATOMS: atom_id res chain seq x y z
N MET A 1 12.31 -10.90 -1.11
CA MET A 1 11.44 -11.16 -2.28
C MET A 1 11.40 -9.90 -3.14
N ARG A 2 11.59 -9.96 -4.47
CA ARG A 2 11.50 -8.76 -5.34
C ARG A 2 10.03 -8.55 -5.74
N LEU A 3 9.48 -7.35 -5.54
CA LEU A 3 8.04 -7.06 -5.73
C LEU A 3 7.53 -7.40 -7.14
N SER A 4 8.30 -7.06 -8.19
CA SER A 4 7.95 -7.37 -9.58
C SER A 4 7.77 -8.87 -9.83
N ARG A 5 8.65 -9.70 -9.26
CA ARG A 5 8.56 -11.16 -9.34
C ARG A 5 7.31 -11.68 -8.63
N ALA A 6 7.04 -11.17 -7.43
CA ALA A 6 5.86 -11.58 -6.66
C ALA A 6 4.55 -11.22 -7.37
N LEU A 7 4.48 -10.06 -8.04
CA LEU A 7 3.32 -9.68 -8.84
C LEU A 7 3.12 -10.63 -10.03
N HIS A 8 4.20 -10.98 -10.74
CA HIS A 8 4.12 -11.91 -11.86
C HIS A 8 3.66 -13.32 -11.43
N GLU A 9 4.15 -13.81 -10.29
CA GLU A 9 3.77 -15.12 -9.74
C GLU A 9 2.32 -15.15 -9.23
N LYS A 10 1.91 -14.10 -8.48
CA LYS A 10 0.58 -14.08 -7.83
C LYS A 10 -0.53 -13.62 -8.75
N ARG A 11 -0.20 -12.83 -9.77
CA ARG A 11 -1.18 -12.23 -10.67
C ARG A 11 -0.71 -12.31 -12.13
N PRO A 12 -0.59 -13.53 -12.69
CA PRO A 12 -0.09 -13.74 -14.05
C PRO A 12 -0.92 -13.01 -15.11
N GLN A 13 -2.20 -12.76 -14.87
CA GLN A 13 -3.10 -12.02 -15.75
C GLN A 13 -2.65 -10.58 -16.07
N TYR A 14 -1.78 -9.96 -15.26
CA TYR A 14 -1.21 -8.65 -15.59
C TYR A 14 -0.14 -8.70 -16.66
N ALA A 15 0.43 -9.89 -16.95
CA ALA A 15 1.33 -10.04 -18.09
C ALA A 15 0.58 -9.90 -19.42
N ASP A 16 -0.68 -10.36 -19.47
CA ASP A 16 -1.50 -10.37 -20.68
C ASP A 16 -2.27 -9.06 -20.89
N ARG A 17 -2.60 -8.36 -19.82
CA ARG A 17 -3.46 -7.16 -19.87
C ARG A 17 -2.79 -5.92 -20.46
N HIS A 18 -1.48 -5.91 -20.70
CA HIS A 18 -0.71 -4.70 -21.04
C HIS A 18 -0.91 -3.51 -20.06
N ASP A 19 -1.61 -3.73 -18.94
CA ASP A 19 -1.92 -2.69 -17.97
C ASP A 19 -0.64 -2.26 -17.28
N LYS A 20 -0.41 -0.95 -17.31
CA LYS A 20 0.71 -0.33 -16.64
C LYS A 20 0.47 -0.36 -15.13
N VAL A 21 1.48 -0.80 -14.36
CA VAL A 21 1.39 -0.78 -12.90
C VAL A 21 1.52 0.66 -12.43
N GLU A 22 0.50 1.15 -11.73
CA GLU A 22 0.54 2.39 -10.97
C GLU A 22 0.96 2.09 -9.53
N LEU A 23 2.10 2.66 -9.11
CA LEU A 23 2.67 2.49 -7.79
C LEU A 23 2.44 3.75 -6.96
N LEU A 24 1.71 3.60 -5.86
CA LEU A 24 1.57 4.62 -4.82
C LEU A 24 2.45 4.27 -3.63
N HIS A 25 3.41 5.13 -3.29
CA HIS A 25 4.26 5.02 -2.10
C HIS A 25 4.61 6.40 -1.54
N ASP A 26 5.10 6.46 -0.31
CA ASP A 26 5.50 7.71 0.34
C ASP A 26 6.86 8.25 -0.16
N ASN A 27 7.18 9.49 0.19
CA ASN A 27 8.41 10.15 -0.27
C ASN A 27 9.65 9.85 0.60
N ALA A 28 9.66 8.74 1.34
CA ALA A 28 10.82 8.37 2.15
C ALA A 28 12.11 8.32 1.30
N ARG A 29 13.23 8.78 1.86
CA ARG A 29 14.52 8.89 1.14
C ARG A 29 14.92 7.62 0.37
N PRO A 30 14.74 6.40 0.92
CA PRO A 30 15.02 5.17 0.17
C PRO A 30 14.14 5.00 -1.08
N HIS A 31 12.87 5.42 -1.04
CA HIS A 31 11.91 5.22 -2.13
C HIS A 31 12.13 6.20 -3.29
N VAL A 32 12.60 7.42 -2.99
CA VAL A 32 12.88 8.45 -4.01
C VAL A 32 14.34 8.46 -4.50
N ALA A 33 15.17 7.55 -3.99
CA ALA A 33 16.56 7.43 -4.39
C ALA A 33 16.69 7.12 -5.89
N LYS A 34 17.74 7.65 -6.53
CA LYS A 34 17.99 7.48 -7.98
C LYS A 34 17.95 6.01 -8.41
N VAL A 35 18.57 5.12 -7.62
CA VAL A 35 18.61 3.69 -7.90
C VAL A 35 17.21 3.06 -7.96
N VAL A 36 16.29 3.50 -7.08
CA VAL A 36 14.91 3.00 -7.05
C VAL A 36 14.12 3.55 -8.23
N LYS A 37 14.24 4.85 -8.52
CA LYS A 37 13.58 5.47 -9.69
C LYS A 37 13.98 4.79 -11.00
N THR A 38 15.29 4.62 -11.24
CA THR A 38 15.79 3.92 -12.44
C THR A 38 15.32 2.48 -12.52
N TYR A 39 15.18 1.78 -11.38
CA TYR A 39 14.64 0.43 -11.36
C TYR A 39 13.14 0.40 -11.73
N LEU A 40 12.34 1.32 -11.19
CA LEU A 40 10.91 1.43 -11.51
C LEU A 40 10.67 1.83 -12.98
N GLU A 41 11.48 2.74 -13.52
CA GLU A 41 11.49 3.09 -14.95
C GLU A 41 11.78 1.88 -15.83
N THR A 42 12.75 1.04 -15.44
CA THR A 42 13.08 -0.20 -16.16
C THR A 42 11.90 -1.18 -16.18
N LEU A 43 11.12 -1.21 -15.09
CA LEU A 43 9.88 -2.00 -15.01
C LEU A 43 8.70 -1.36 -15.75
N LYS A 44 8.85 -0.12 -16.24
CA LYS A 44 7.81 0.71 -16.87
C LYS A 44 6.61 0.99 -15.95
N TRP A 45 6.85 1.09 -14.66
CA TRP A 45 5.81 1.42 -13.68
C TRP A 45 5.64 2.93 -13.57
N ASP A 46 4.39 3.38 -13.48
CA ASP A 46 4.08 4.77 -13.15
C ASP A 46 4.08 4.96 -11.65
N ILE A 47 4.73 6.04 -11.20
CA ILE A 47 4.73 6.42 -9.79
C ILE A 47 3.66 7.50 -9.64
N LEU A 48 2.63 7.21 -8.84
CA LEU A 48 1.62 8.20 -8.51
C LEU A 48 2.21 9.28 -7.60
N PRO A 49 1.91 10.57 -7.84
CA PRO A 49 2.38 11.64 -6.98
C PRO A 49 1.76 11.49 -5.59
N HIS A 50 2.60 11.58 -4.57
CA HIS A 50 2.17 11.55 -3.17
C HIS A 50 2.72 12.80 -2.47
N PRO A 51 1.88 13.65 -1.84
CA PRO A 51 2.36 14.78 -1.05
C PRO A 51 3.12 14.32 0.21
N PRO A 52 4.10 15.11 0.70
CA PRO A 52 4.76 14.84 1.98
C PRO A 52 3.75 14.79 3.15
N TYR A 53 4.07 13.99 4.18
CA TYR A 53 3.30 13.91 5.44
C TYR A 53 1.81 13.56 5.29
N SER A 54 1.43 12.86 4.24
CA SER A 54 0.02 12.62 3.89
C SER A 54 -0.39 11.15 4.06
N SER A 55 -0.21 10.61 5.26
CA SER A 55 -0.61 9.23 5.59
C SER A 55 -2.12 9.00 5.49
N ASP A 56 -2.93 10.06 5.62
CA ASP A 56 -4.38 10.06 5.45
C ASP A 56 -4.84 9.71 4.02
N ILE A 57 -3.94 9.77 3.03
CA ILE A 57 -4.20 9.36 1.64
C ILE A 57 -3.32 8.18 1.19
N ALA A 58 -2.64 7.50 2.13
CA ALA A 58 -1.91 6.26 1.86
C ALA A 58 -2.78 5.05 2.28
N PRO A 59 -3.26 4.20 1.34
CA PRO A 59 -4.13 3.06 1.66
C PRO A 59 -3.53 2.08 2.66
N SER A 60 -2.21 1.93 2.63
CA SER A 60 -1.47 1.16 3.62
C SER A 60 -1.68 1.71 5.03
N ASP A 61 -1.62 3.03 5.22
CA ASP A 61 -1.70 3.66 6.53
C ASP A 61 -3.15 3.78 7.03
N TYR A 62 -4.03 4.44 6.26
CA TYR A 62 -5.39 4.75 6.73
C TYR A 62 -6.29 3.51 6.83
N TYR A 63 -5.98 2.43 6.12
CA TYR A 63 -6.85 1.25 6.03
C TYR A 63 -6.16 -0.04 6.47
N LEU A 64 -5.08 -0.45 5.80
CA LEU A 64 -4.45 -1.75 6.05
C LEU A 64 -3.84 -1.84 7.45
N PHE A 65 -2.91 -0.93 7.77
CA PHE A 65 -2.22 -0.89 9.05
C PHE A 65 -3.14 -0.45 10.19
N ARG A 66 -4.12 0.42 9.92
CA ARG A 66 -5.14 0.76 10.91
C ARG A 66 -5.95 -0.48 11.33
N SER A 67 -6.42 -1.27 10.37
CA SER A 67 -7.12 -2.53 10.63
C SER A 67 -6.22 -3.53 11.36
N MET A 68 -4.97 -3.69 10.91
CA MET A 68 -4.00 -4.59 11.53
C MET A 68 -3.67 -4.19 12.97
N SER A 69 -3.51 -2.89 13.24
CA SER A 69 -3.21 -2.36 14.58
C SER A 69 -4.30 -2.69 15.59
N ASN A 70 -5.57 -2.60 15.18
CA ASN A 70 -6.70 -2.99 16.02
C ASN A 70 -6.62 -4.48 16.40
N ASP A 71 -6.35 -5.35 15.43
CA ASP A 71 -6.23 -6.80 15.66
C ASP A 71 -4.94 -7.16 16.44
N LEU A 72 -3.89 -6.35 16.32
CA LEU A 72 -2.62 -6.50 17.04
C LEU A 72 -2.70 -6.10 18.52
N ALA A 73 -3.61 -5.18 18.89
CA ALA A 73 -3.68 -4.63 20.24
C ALA A 73 -3.85 -5.69 21.34
N GLU A 74 -4.43 -6.84 20.99
CA GLU A 74 -4.69 -7.95 21.92
C GLU A 74 -3.63 -9.05 21.86
N GLN A 75 -2.61 -8.92 21.01
CA GLN A 75 -1.62 -9.97 20.75
C GLN A 75 -0.35 -9.77 21.58
N ARG A 76 0.21 -10.89 22.03
CA ARG A 76 1.57 -10.95 22.60
C ARG A 76 2.36 -12.02 21.87
N PHE A 77 3.54 -11.66 21.41
CA PHE A 77 4.43 -12.56 20.67
C PHE A 77 5.68 -12.85 21.49
N HIS A 78 6.18 -14.08 21.39
CA HIS A 78 7.38 -14.51 22.12
C HIS A 78 8.58 -14.74 21.21
N SER A 79 8.36 -14.72 19.89
CA SER A 79 9.40 -14.90 18.88
C SER A 79 9.08 -14.12 17.61
N TYR A 80 10.10 -13.96 16.76
CA TYR A 80 9.93 -13.39 15.43
C TYR A 80 9.06 -14.30 14.54
N GLU A 81 9.20 -15.61 14.70
CA GLU A 81 8.42 -16.63 14.00
C GLU A 81 6.92 -16.50 14.29
N ASP A 82 6.56 -16.20 15.55
CA ASP A 82 5.17 -15.98 15.95
C ASP A 82 4.58 -14.75 15.24
N ILE A 83 5.34 -13.65 15.20
CA ILE A 83 4.93 -12.41 14.51
C ILE A 83 4.72 -12.70 13.03
N LYS A 84 5.68 -13.37 12.39
CA LYS A 84 5.61 -13.67 10.96
C LYS A 84 4.40 -14.55 10.64
N LYS A 85 4.19 -15.62 11.42
CA LYS A 85 3.04 -16.53 11.24
C LYS A 85 1.72 -15.80 11.42
N TRP A 86 1.63 -14.91 12.41
CA TRP A 86 0.44 -14.10 12.64
C TRP A 86 0.17 -13.15 11.48
N ILE A 87 1.18 -12.41 10.99
CA ILE A 87 1.04 -11.49 9.85
C ILE A 87 0.61 -12.25 8.59
N ASP A 88 1.28 -13.37 8.28
CA ASP A 88 0.96 -14.19 7.11
C ASP A 88 -0.48 -14.70 7.18
N GLY A 89 -0.91 -15.17 8.36
CA GLY A 89 -2.29 -15.62 8.60
C GLY A 89 -3.30 -14.47 8.51
N TRP A 90 -2.99 -13.32 9.07
CA TRP A 90 -3.85 -12.14 9.05
C TRP A 90 -4.10 -11.65 7.62
N ILE A 91 -3.05 -11.55 6.81
CA ILE A 91 -3.14 -11.14 5.39
C ILE A 91 -3.96 -12.16 4.60
N ALA A 92 -3.72 -13.46 4.81
CA ALA A 92 -4.43 -14.53 4.12
C ALA A 92 -5.92 -14.61 4.51
N ALA A 93 -6.29 -14.16 5.70
CA ALA A 93 -7.67 -14.16 6.18
C ALA A 93 -8.52 -13.02 5.59
N LYS A 94 -7.91 -11.95 5.07
CA LYS A 94 -8.67 -10.85 4.44
C LYS A 94 -9.04 -11.22 3.01
N ASP A 95 -10.30 -11.01 2.66
CA ASP A 95 -10.81 -11.27 1.31
C ASP A 95 -10.41 -10.18 0.30
N GLU A 96 -10.67 -10.42 -0.99
CA GLU A 96 -10.41 -9.44 -2.04
C GLU A 96 -11.19 -8.12 -1.82
N GLN A 97 -12.40 -8.21 -1.28
CA GLN A 97 -13.25 -7.05 -1.02
C GLN A 97 -12.62 -6.13 0.02
N PHE A 98 -11.94 -6.66 1.03
CA PHE A 98 -11.22 -5.87 2.02
C PHE A 98 -10.19 -4.97 1.34
N TYR A 99 -9.31 -5.53 0.52
CA TYR A 99 -8.29 -4.76 -0.20
C TYR A 99 -8.90 -3.78 -1.20
N SER A 100 -9.92 -4.22 -1.94
CA SER A 100 -10.64 -3.40 -2.89
C SER A 100 -11.27 -2.18 -2.22
N LYS A 101 -11.98 -2.35 -1.09
CA LYS A 101 -12.57 -1.26 -0.31
C LYS A 101 -11.54 -0.23 0.15
N GLY A 102 -10.37 -0.69 0.59
CA GLY A 102 -9.26 0.17 0.97
C GLY A 102 -8.86 1.11 -0.17
N ILE A 103 -8.61 0.56 -1.36
CA ILE A 103 -8.21 1.33 -2.55
C ILE A 103 -9.35 2.25 -3.04
N HIS A 104 -10.58 1.78 -3.10
CA HIS A 104 -11.72 2.56 -3.60
C HIS A 104 -12.13 3.73 -2.71
N LYS A 105 -11.58 3.85 -1.49
CA LYS A 105 -11.72 5.05 -0.65
C LYS A 105 -10.89 6.25 -1.17
N LEU A 106 -9.84 6.02 -1.96
CA LEU A 106 -8.90 7.07 -2.41
C LEU A 106 -9.58 8.27 -3.06
N PRO A 107 -10.51 8.12 -4.04
CA PRO A 107 -11.12 9.27 -4.70
C PRO A 107 -11.83 10.21 -3.72
N LYS A 108 -12.59 9.64 -2.78
CA LYS A 108 -13.30 10.40 -1.75
C LYS A 108 -12.33 11.10 -0.79
N LEU A 109 -11.20 10.47 -0.47
CA LEU A 109 -10.17 11.10 0.38
C LEU A 109 -9.50 12.26 -0.35
N TRP A 110 -9.20 12.13 -1.64
CA TRP A 110 -8.67 13.23 -2.45
C TRP A 110 -9.65 14.40 -2.56
N GLU A 111 -10.94 14.14 -2.74
CA GLU A 111 -11.98 15.17 -2.70
C GLU A 111 -11.98 15.92 -1.37
N LYS A 112 -11.86 15.21 -0.24
CA LYS A 112 -11.74 15.83 1.09
C LYS A 112 -10.49 16.69 1.22
N VAL A 113 -9.32 16.21 0.75
CA VAL A 113 -8.08 17.02 0.76
C VAL A 113 -8.28 18.34 0.00
N VAL A 114 -8.87 18.27 -1.19
CA VAL A 114 -9.10 19.46 -2.04
C VAL A 114 -10.10 20.39 -1.38
N ALA A 115 -11.22 19.87 -0.87
CA ALA A 115 -12.23 20.67 -0.16
C ALA A 115 -11.67 21.35 1.09
N ASN A 116 -10.68 20.73 1.73
CA ASN A 116 -10.02 21.25 2.92
C ASN A 116 -8.73 22.03 2.62
N ASN A 117 -8.54 22.48 1.36
CA ASN A 117 -7.39 23.26 0.90
C ASN A 117 -6.03 22.63 1.26
N GLY A 118 -5.93 21.30 1.21
CA GLY A 118 -4.71 20.56 1.50
C GLY A 118 -4.43 20.33 2.99
N THR A 119 -5.33 20.72 3.89
CA THR A 119 -5.19 20.46 5.33
C THR A 119 -5.80 19.12 5.75
N TYR A 120 -5.32 18.55 6.85
CA TYR A 120 -5.83 17.30 7.40
C TYR A 120 -7.31 17.39 7.75
N PHE A 121 -8.03 16.30 7.53
CA PHE A 121 -9.45 16.16 7.82
C PHE A 121 -9.71 14.94 8.72
N GLU A 122 -10.81 14.97 9.44
CA GLU A 122 -11.30 13.80 10.18
C GLU A 122 -12.09 12.88 9.24
N GLU A 123 -12.02 11.57 9.53
CA GLU A 123 -12.67 10.55 8.72
C GLU A 123 -14.19 10.52 8.93
#